data_AF-A0A963B4E3-F1
#
_entry.id   AF-A0A963B4E3-F1
#
_cell.length_a   1.000
_cell.length_b   1.000
_cell.length_c   1.000
_cell.angle_alpha   90.00
_cell.angle_beta   90.00
_cell.angle_gamma   90.00
#
_symmetry.space_group_name_H-M   'P 1'
#
loop_
_entity.id
_entity.type
_entity.pdbx_description
1 polymer ?
#
loop_
_entity_poly.entity_id
_entity_poly.type
_entity_poly.pdbx_seq_one_letter_code
_entity_poly.pdbx_strand_id
1 'polypeptide(L)' 'LVEQGTAEQILTRPEHPYTQALLASVPRVDSP' A
#
# COMPACT_ATOMS: atom_id res chain seq x y z
N LEU A 1 11.63 11.70 2.65
CA LEU A 1 10.28 11.20 3.03
C LEU A 1 9.68 10.58 1.79
N VAL A 2 9.24 9.32 1.82
CA VAL A 2 8.84 8.57 0.62
C VAL A 2 7.35 8.76 0.28
N GLU A 3 6.48 8.81 1.29
CA GLU A 3 5.07 9.17 1.17
C GLU A 3 4.52 9.62 2.54
N GLN A 4 3.46 10.43 2.56
CA GLN A 4 2.81 10.88 3.80
C GLN A 4 1.32 11.16 3.56
N GLY A 5 0.47 10.68 4.47
CA GLY A 5 -0.98 10.82 4.41
C GLY A 5 -1.65 10.05 5.54
N THR A 6 -2.97 10.01 5.56
CA THR A 6 -3.69 9.10 6.47
C THR A 6 -3.41 7.64 6.10
N ALA A 7 -3.56 6.73 7.06
CA ALA A 7 -3.43 5.30 6.77
C ALA A 7 -4.38 4.88 5.62
N GLU A 8 -5.61 5.38 5.62
CA GLU A 8 -6.58 5.12 4.55
C GLU A 8 -6.06 5.58 3.17
N GLN A 9 -5.51 6.79 3.08
CA GLN A 9 -4.97 7.32 1.81
C GLN A 9 -3.81 6.45 1.31
N ILE A 10 -2.86 6.12 2.19
CA ILE A 10 -1.69 5.31 1.83
C ILE A 10 -2.10 3.89 1.42
N LEU A 11 -3.06 3.28 2.11
CA LEU A 11 -3.48 1.90 1.85
C LEU A 11 -4.41 1.75 0.64
N THR A 12 -5.20 2.77 0.30
CA THR A 12 -6.22 2.69 -0.77
C THR A 12 -5.85 3.46 -2.05
N ARG A 13 -5.08 4.54 -1.93
CA ARG A 13 -4.69 5.39 -3.06
C ARG A 13 -3.24 5.90 -2.93
N PRO A 14 -2.24 5.00 -2.82
CA PRO A 14 -0.84 5.38 -2.76
C PRO A 14 -0.38 6.08 -4.04
N GLU A 15 0.33 7.20 -3.92
CA GLU A 15 0.81 7.98 -5.08
C GLU A 15 2.23 7.61 -5.51
N HIS A 16 3.06 7.10 -4.57
CA HIS A 16 4.44 6.79 -4.88
C HIS A 16 4.59 5.36 -5.44
N PRO A 17 5.28 5.14 -6.58
CA PRO A 17 5.46 3.80 -7.16
C PRO A 17 6.09 2.77 -6.21
N TYR A 18 7.04 3.20 -5.38
CA TYR A 18 7.62 2.37 -4.31
C TYR A 18 6.56 1.85 -3.32
N THR A 19 5.66 2.72 -2.84
CA THR A 19 4.61 2.34 -1.89
C THR A 19 3.60 1.40 -2.54
N GLN A 20 3.24 1.66 -3.81
CA GLN A 20 2.41 0.77 -4.61
C GLN A 20 3.02 -0.63 -4.71
N ALA A 21 4.31 -0.72 -5.05
CA ALA A 21 5.02 -2.00 -5.14
C ALA A 21 5.10 -2.73 -3.78
N LEU A 22 5.31 -1.99 -2.69
CA LEU A 22 5.31 -2.55 -1.34
C LEU A 22 3.93 -3.14 -0.97
N LEU A 23 2.85 -2.41 -1.21
CA LEU A 23 1.50 -2.89 -0.93
C LEU A 23 1.14 -4.10 -1.81
N ALA A 24 1.56 -4.10 -3.08
CA ALA A 24 1.37 -5.24 -3.98
C ALA A 24 2.18 -6.48 -3.55
N SER A 25 3.24 -6.31 -2.74
CA SER A 25 4.04 -7.44 -2.25
C SER A 25 3.39 -8.21 -1.09
N VAL A 26 2.33 -7.67 -0.49
CA VAL A 26 1.64 -8.29 0.65
C VAL A 26 0.80 -9.48 0.15
N PRO A 27 1.08 -10.71 0.61
CA PRO A 27 0.28 -11.87 0.25
C PRO A 27 -1.16 -11.69 0.73
N ARG A 28 -2.13 -11.96 -0.14
CA ARG A 28 -3.53 -12.02 0.30
C ARG A 28 -3.75 -13.33 1.05
N VAL A 29 -4.14 -13.22 2.32
CA VAL A 29 -4.51 -14.37 3.12
C VAL A 29 -5.98 -14.65 2.85
N ASP A 30 -6.24 -15.23 1.70
CA ASP A 30 -7.54 -15.80 1.37
C ASP A 30 -7.56 -17.18 2.05
N SER A 31 -8.11 -17.28 3.25
CA SER A 31 -8.42 -18.59 3.83
C SER A 31 -9.68 -19.16 3.14
N PRO A 32 -9.72 -20.47 2.83
CA PRO A 32 -10.92 -21.14 2.32
C PRO A 32 -12.10 -21.09 3.31
#